data_AF-A0A3C1VCV7-F1
#
_entry.id   AF-A0A3C1VCV7-F1
#
_cell.length_a   1.000
_cell.length_b   1.000
_cell.length_c   1.000
_cell.angle_alpha   90.00
_cell.angle_beta   90.00
_cell.angle_gamma   90.00
#
_symmetry.space_group_name_H-M   'P 1'
#
loop_
_entity.id
_entity.type
_entity.pdbx_description
1 polymer ?
#
loop_
_entity_poly.entity_id
_entity_poly.type
_entity_poly.pdbx_seq_one_letter_code
_entity_poly.pdbx_strand_id
1 'polypeptide(L)' 'MIKPLEPPDSHYLNAALGWLELGLPLEANAELEKISLRHIARPDVLELRWQIFAQAKKWTDCLTVAAAIIQLAPD' A
#
# COMPACT_ATOMS: atom_id res chain seq x y z
N MET A 1 -4.46 4.58 -16.46
CA MET A 1 -3.34 5.36 -15.88
C MET A 1 -3.81 5.97 -14.57
N ILE A 2 -3.22 5.56 -13.44
CA ILE A 2 -3.60 6.08 -12.13
C ILE A 2 -3.04 7.51 -12.00
N LYS A 3 -3.90 8.48 -11.67
CA LYS A 3 -3.44 9.87 -11.43
C LYS A 3 -2.49 9.87 -10.22
N PRO A 4 -1.28 10.45 -10.31
CA PRO A 4 -0.37 10.55 -9.17
C PRO A 4 -1.02 11.19 -7.95
N LEU A 5 -0.61 10.74 -6.77
CA LEU A 5 -0.95 11.42 -5.52
C LEU A 5 -0.23 12.77 -5.47
N GLU A 6 -0.88 13.75 -4.86
CA GLU A 6 -0.24 15.01 -4.50
C GLU A 6 0.36 14.88 -3.08
N PRO A 7 1.38 15.69 -2.73
CA PRO A 7 1.85 15.77 -1.36
C PRO A 7 0.71 16.14 -0.39
N PRO A 8 0.69 15.58 0.84
CA PRO A 8 1.74 14.76 1.45
C PRO A 8 1.64 13.25 1.12
N ASP A 9 0.53 12.77 0.57
CA ASP A 9 0.28 11.33 0.39
C ASP A 9 1.27 10.67 -0.57
N SER A 10 1.76 11.40 -1.58
CA SER A 10 2.85 10.91 -2.44
C SER A 10 4.17 10.71 -1.70
N HIS A 11 4.49 11.54 -0.70
CA HIS A 11 5.69 11.36 0.10
C HIS A 11 5.59 10.11 0.98
N TYR A 12 4.42 9.87 1.58
CA TYR A 12 4.19 8.66 2.38
C TYR A 12 4.24 7.39 1.53
N LEU A 13 3.64 7.41 0.33
CA LEU A 13 3.70 6.27 -0.59
C LEU A 13 5.14 5.97 -1.02
N ASN A 14 5.91 7.00 -1.38
CA ASN A 14 7.31 6.85 -1.78
C ASN A 14 8.20 6.37 -0.62
N ALA A 15 7.97 6.90 0.60
CA ALA A 15 8.70 6.47 1.79
C ALA A 15 8.38 5.00 2.14
N ALA A 16 7.10 4.60 2.07
CA ALA A 16 6.69 3.22 2.27
C ALA A 16 7.37 2.26 1.28
N LEU A 17 7.46 2.65 0.00
CA LEU A 17 8.17 1.87 -1.02
C LEU A 17 9.66 1.72 -0.67
N GLY A 18 10.33 2.82 -0.30
CA GLY A 18 11.74 2.78 0.09
C GLY A 18 12.01 1.88 1.29
N TRP A 19 11.15 1.90 2.31
CA TRP A 19 11.27 0.97 3.45
C TRP A 19 11.05 -0.49 3.06
N LEU A 20 10.08 -0.76 2.18
CA LEU A 20 9.81 -2.12 1.69
C LEU A 20 11.00 -2.70 0.92
N GLU A 21 11.62 -1.90 0.05
CA GLU A 21 12.82 -2.28 -0.72
C GLU A 21 14.01 -2.62 0.19
N LEU A 22 14.09 -2.02 1.37
CA LEU A 22 15.09 -2.32 2.40
C LEU A 22 14.74 -3.55 3.27
N GLY A 23 13.59 -4.19 3.04
CA GLY A 23 13.15 -5.34 3.84
C GLY A 23 12.58 -4.96 5.20
N LEU A 24 12.06 -3.74 5.33
CA LEU A 24 11.53 -3.16 6.56
C LEU A 24 10.00 -2.96 6.46
N PRO A 25 9.20 -4.05 6.53
CA PRO A 25 7.76 -3.99 6.30
C PRO A 25 6.99 -3.26 7.41
N LEU A 26 7.54 -3.19 8.63
CA LEU A 26 6.89 -2.49 9.73
C LEU A 26 6.91 -0.97 9.49
N GLU A 27 8.07 -0.46 9.12
CA GLU A 27 8.32 0.95 8.76
C GLU A 27 7.54 1.32 7.51
N ALA A 28 7.52 0.43 6.50
CA ALA A 28 6.72 0.62 5.30
C ALA A 28 5.22 0.74 5.63
N ASN A 29 4.68 -0.12 6.51
CA ASN A 29 3.28 -0.02 6.93
C ASN A 29 3.00 1.27 7.71
N ALA A 30 3.92 1.69 8.57
CA ALA A 30 3.78 2.92 9.35
C ALA A 30 3.71 4.18 8.46
N GLU A 31 4.42 4.20 7.33
CA GLU A 31 4.26 5.26 6.33
C GLU A 31 2.90 5.17 5.62
N LEU A 32 2.45 3.97 5.22
CA LEU A 32 1.13 3.79 4.60
C LEU A 32 -0.04 4.16 5.53
N GLU A 33 0.12 4.09 6.84
CA GLU A 33 -0.90 4.51 7.82
C GLU A 33 -1.09 6.03 7.87
N LYS A 34 -0.14 6.81 7.32
CA LYS A 34 -0.24 8.27 7.23
C LYS A 34 -0.99 8.74 5.98
N ILE A 35 -1.24 7.86 5.01
CA ILE A 35 -2.00 8.21 3.81
C ILE A 35 -3.44 8.57 4.20
N SER A 36 -3.94 9.67 3.67
CA SER A 36 -5.29 10.15 3.97
C SER A 36 -6.37 9.12 3.61
N LEU A 37 -7.48 9.11 4.37
CA LEU A 37 -8.62 8.20 4.16
C LEU A 37 -9.22 8.27 2.75
N ARG A 38 -9.04 9.38 2.03
CA ARG A 38 -9.48 9.53 0.64
C ARG A 38 -8.69 8.62 -0.32
N HIS A 39 -7.46 8.26 0.05
CA HIS A 39 -6.51 7.61 -0.82
C HIS A 39 -6.14 6.18 -0.39
N ILE A 40 -6.52 5.73 0.81
CA ILE A 40 -6.18 4.38 1.32
C ILE A 40 -6.71 3.22 0.45
N ALA A 41 -7.83 3.43 -0.26
CA ALA A 41 -8.47 2.44 -1.10
C ALA A 41 -8.04 2.57 -2.58
N ARG A 42 -7.06 3.41 -2.89
CA ARG A 42 -6.55 3.49 -4.27
C ARG A 42 -5.77 2.23 -4.61
N PRO A 43 -5.84 1.75 -5.87
CA PRO A 43 -5.16 0.52 -6.27
C PRO A 43 -3.66 0.52 -6.00
N ASP A 44 -2.95 1.62 -6.31
CA ASP A 44 -1.51 1.78 -6.06
C ASP A 44 -1.13 1.67 -4.56
N VAL A 45 -1.97 2.22 -3.69
CA VAL A 45 -1.79 2.11 -2.23
C VAL A 45 -2.09 0.69 -1.72
N LEU A 46 -3.13 0.05 -2.26
CA LEU A 46 -3.50 -1.32 -1.89
C LEU A 46 -2.46 -2.34 -2.37
N GLU A 47 -1.90 -2.17 -3.57
CA GLU A 47 -0.82 -3.02 -4.08
C GLU A 47 0.40 -2.97 -3.17
N LEU A 48 0.84 -1.77 -2.75
CA LEU A 48 1.96 -1.65 -1.84
C LEU A 48 1.64 -2.27 -0.46
N ARG A 49 0.41 -2.07 0.04
CA ARG A 49 -0.05 -2.69 1.29
C ARG A 49 -0.03 -4.22 1.22
N TRP A 50 -0.42 -4.78 0.08
CA TRP A 50 -0.33 -6.22 -0.17
C TRP A 50 1.12 -6.72 -0.12
N GLN A 51 2.05 -6.02 -0.77
CA GLN A 51 3.48 -6.39 -0.77
C GLN A 51 4.08 -6.34 0.64
N ILE A 52 3.73 -5.33 1.43
CA ILE A 52 4.14 -5.20 2.83
C ILE A 52 3.66 -6.40 3.66
N PHE A 53 2.39 -6.78 3.54
CA PHE A 53 1.86 -7.94 4.23
C PHE A 53 2.48 -9.25 3.75
N ALA A 54 2.77 -9.38 2.45
CA ALA A 54 3.42 -10.56 1.90
C ALA A 54 4.85 -10.72 2.47
N GLN A 55 5.62 -9.63 2.54
CA GLN A 55 6.96 -9.65 3.13
C GLN A 55 6.92 -9.94 4.64
N ALA A 56 5.90 -9.44 5.34
CA ALA A 56 5.63 -9.76 6.74
C ALA A 56 5.00 -11.15 6.96
N LYS A 57 4.76 -11.93 5.91
CA LYS A 57 4.10 -13.25 5.93
C LYS A 57 2.70 -13.24 6.55
N LYS A 58 2.00 -12.11 6.46
CA LYS A 58 0.62 -11.92 6.92
C LYS A 58 -0.39 -12.35 5.87
N TRP A 59 -0.41 -13.64 5.56
CA TRP A 59 -1.16 -14.17 4.41
C TRP A 59 -2.67 -13.90 4.45
N THR A 60 -3.29 -13.95 5.63
CA THR A 60 -4.71 -13.63 5.81
C THR A 60 -5.01 -12.17 5.44
N ASP A 61 -4.11 -11.25 5.79
CA ASP A 61 -4.25 -9.84 5.44
C ASP A 61 -4.01 -9.63 3.95
N CYS A 62 -3.04 -10.36 3.35
CA CYS A 62 -2.84 -10.36 1.90
C CYS A 62 -4.11 -10.76 1.13
N LEU A 63 -4.82 -11.81 1.58
CA LEU A 63 -6.06 -12.25 0.94
C LEU A 63 -7.14 -11.16 1.01
N THR A 64 -7.26 -10.50 2.15
CA THR A 64 -8.20 -9.38 2.33
C THR A 64 -7.89 -8.24 1.37
N VAL A 65 -6.62 -7.83 1.27
CA VAL A 65 -6.20 -6.74 0.38
C VAL A 65 -6.36 -7.13 -1.10
N ALA A 66 -5.99 -8.36 -1.47
CA ALA A 66 -6.16 -8.86 -2.84
C ALA A 66 -7.63 -8.87 -3.27
N ALA A 67 -8.54 -9.29 -2.38
CA ALA A 67 -9.97 -9.23 -2.65
C ALA A 67 -10.45 -7.78 -2.88
N ALA A 68 -9.95 -6.82 -2.10
CA ALA A 68 -10.26 -5.41 -2.29
C ALA A 68 -9.73 -4.87 -3.62
N ILE A 69 -8.51 -5.24 -4.03
CA ILE A 69 -7.94 -4.87 -5.33
C ILE A 69 -8.83 -5.39 -6.46
N ILE A 70 -9.20 -6.68 -6.45
CA ILE A 70 -10.07 -7.27 -7.47
C ILE A 70 -11.42 -6.55 -7.55
N GLN A 71 -11.99 -6.14 -6.41
CA GLN A 71 -13.28 -5.43 -6.40
C GLN A 71 -13.18 -4.00 -6.95
N LEU A 72 -12.07 -3.30 -6.71
CA LEU A 72 -11.90 -1.88 -7.03
C LEU A 72 -11.23 -1.64 -8.39
N ALA A 73 -10.40 -2.58 -8.84
CA ALA A 73 -9.64 -2.54 -10.08
C ALA A 73 -9.44 -3.98 -10.62
N PRO A 74 -10.48 -4.57 -11.25
CA PRO A 74 -10.45 -5.96 -11.75
C PRO A 74 -9.65 -6.19 -13.05
N ASP A 75 -9.13 -5.12 -13.68
CA ASP A 75 -8.47 -5.15 -15.00
C ASP A 75 -7.01 -5.62 -14.96
#